data_AF-J9GQV6-F1
#
_entry.id   AF-J9GQV6-F1
#
_cell.length_a   1.000
_cell.length_b   1.000
_cell.length_c   1.000
_cell.angle_alpha   90.00
_cell.angle_beta   90.00
_cell.angle_gamma   90.00
#
_symmetry.space_group_name_H-M   'P 1'
#
loop_
_entity.id
_entity.type
_entity.pdbx_description
1 polymer ?
#
loop_
_entity_poly.entity_id
_entity_poly.type
_entity_poly.pdbx_seq_one_letter_code
_entity_poly.pdbx_strand_id
1 'polypeptide(L)' 'YKPAYPGYENAPTVILQGHMDMVCEKRPEVDHDFQKDPLKLSVKDGYISANGTTLGGDDGIAVAYALA' A
#
# COMPACT_ATOMS: atom_id res chain seq x y z
N TYR A 1 -1.13 -10.65 18.87
CA TYR A 1 -2.34 -11.40 18.50
C TYR A 1 -3.52 -10.45 18.64
N LYS A 2 -4.29 -10.20 17.57
CA LYS A 2 -5.52 -9.38 17.64
C LYS A 2 -6.63 -10.29 18.18
N PRO A 3 -7.39 -9.88 19.22
CA PRO A 3 -8.55 -10.66 19.65
C PRO A 3 -9.54 -10.87 18.51
N ALA A 4 -10.21 -12.01 18.50
CA ALA A 4 -11.29 -12.26 17.55
C ALA A 4 -12.42 -11.23 17.76
N TYR A 5 -13.14 -10.92 16.68
CA TYR A 5 -14.39 -10.18 16.79
C TYR A 5 -15.43 -11.01 17.54
N PRO A 6 -16.32 -10.41 18.36
CA PRO A 6 -17.33 -11.14 19.11
C PRO A 6 -18.13 -12.13 18.23
N GLY A 7 -18.20 -13.39 18.65
CA GLY A 7 -18.89 -14.47 17.94
C GLY A 7 -18.01 -15.30 16.99
N TYR A 8 -16.71 -14.98 16.87
CA TYR A 8 -15.74 -15.71 16.04
C TYR A 8 -14.58 -16.31 16.84
N GLU A 9 -14.71 -16.45 18.17
CA GLU A 9 -13.63 -16.84 19.07
C GLU A 9 -13.06 -18.23 18.77
N ASN A 10 -13.88 -19.12 18.21
CA ASN A 10 -13.50 -20.50 17.85
C ASN A 10 -13.27 -20.68 16.34
N ALA A 11 -13.33 -19.60 15.55
CA ALA A 11 -13.03 -19.68 14.13
C ALA A 11 -11.52 -19.92 13.91
N PRO A 12 -11.13 -20.64 12.82
CA PRO A 12 -9.72 -20.80 12.49
C PRO A 12 -9.02 -19.44 12.28
N THR A 13 -7.81 -19.31 12.83
CA THR A 13 -7.00 -18.10 12.65
C THR A 13 -6.57 -17.95 11.20
N VAL A 14 -6.67 -16.72 10.67
CA VAL A 14 -6.19 -16.35 9.34
C VAL A 14 -5.13 -15.27 9.47
N ILE A 15 -4.11 -15.33 8.60
CA ILE A 15 -3.08 -14.31 8.46
C ILE A 15 -3.28 -13.64 7.10
N LEU A 16 -3.41 -12.32 7.11
CA LEU A 16 -3.27 -11.49 5.91
C LEU A 16 -1.84 -10.99 5.89
N GLN A 17 -1.15 -11.20 4.76
CA GLN A 17 0.25 -10.81 4.60
C GLN A 17 0.38 -9.95 3.35
N GLY A 18 1.06 -8.81 3.50
CA GLY A 18 1.57 -8.00 2.41
C GLY A 18 2.99 -7.53 2.73
N HIS A 19 3.75 -7.12 1.73
CA HIS A 19 5.10 -6.60 1.92
C HIS A 19 5.08 -5.07 2.02
N MET A 20 6.06 -4.50 2.73
CA MET A 20 6.07 -3.06 3.06
C MET A 20 6.98 -2.26 2.14
N ASP A 21 7.88 -2.91 1.41
CA ASP A 21 8.75 -2.23 0.48
C ASP A 21 8.01 -1.87 -0.81
N MET A 22 8.65 -1.01 -1.59
CA MET A 22 8.18 -0.66 -2.92
C MET A 22 9.35 -0.54 -3.87
N VAL A 23 9.10 -0.79 -5.14
CA VAL A 23 10.06 -0.48 -6.18
C VAL A 23 10.12 1.04 -6.36
N CYS A 24 11.31 1.63 -6.19
CA CYS A 24 11.55 3.07 -6.25
C CYS A 24 12.00 3.50 -7.66
N GLU A 25 11.05 3.64 -8.59
CA GLU A 25 11.33 4.04 -9.98
C GLU A 25 10.64 5.35 -10.33
N LYS A 26 11.31 6.20 -11.11
CA LYS A 26 10.81 7.51 -11.53
C LYS A 26 11.17 7.82 -12.97
N ARG A 27 10.39 8.69 -13.60
CA ARG A 27 10.70 9.19 -14.95
C ARG A 27 11.97 10.06 -14.92
N PRO A 28 12.78 10.11 -15.99
CA PRO A 28 14.07 10.82 -16.00
C PRO A 28 13.98 12.31 -15.62
N GLU A 29 12.87 12.97 -15.97
CA GLU A 29 12.63 14.39 -15.73
C GLU A 29 12.11 14.72 -14.32
N VAL A 30 11.85 13.70 -13.50
CA VAL A 30 11.22 13.86 -12.18
C VAL A 30 12.29 13.87 -11.09
N ASP A 31 12.42 15.00 -10.40
CA ASP A 31 13.20 15.07 -9.17
C ASP A 31 12.35 14.62 -7.98
N HIS A 32 12.85 13.60 -7.27
CA HIS A 32 12.15 12.90 -6.18
C HIS A 32 13.16 12.06 -5.41
N ASP A 33 13.22 12.25 -4.10
CA ASP A 33 14.00 11.48 -3.14
C ASP A 33 13.07 10.51 -2.39
N PHE A 34 13.05 9.23 -2.76
CA PHE A 34 12.18 8.22 -2.15
C PHE A 34 12.38 8.01 -0.64
N GLN A 35 13.49 8.49 -0.06
CA GLN A 35 13.72 8.40 1.39
C GLN A 35 13.12 9.57 2.17
N LYS A 36 12.70 10.65 1.50
CA LYS A 36 12.28 11.90 2.15
C LYS A 36 10.97 12.45 1.61
N ASP A 37 10.74 12.30 0.32
CA ASP A 37 9.62 12.91 -0.39
C ASP A 37 8.41 11.97 -0.40
N PRO A 38 7.20 12.50 -0.14
CA PRO A 38 5.98 11.71 -0.32
C PRO A 38 5.64 11.53 -1.80
N LEU A 39 4.92 10.46 -2.13
CA LEU A 39 4.39 10.25 -3.48
C LEU A 39 3.35 11.34 -3.82
N LYS A 40 3.44 11.89 -5.03
CA LYS A 40 2.45 12.83 -5.56
C LYS A 40 1.32 12.05 -6.23
N LEU A 41 0.26 11.77 -5.49
CA LEU A 41 -0.84 10.95 -5.95
C LEU A 41 -1.82 11.72 -6.86
N SER A 42 -2.51 11.01 -7.73
CA SER A 42 -3.60 11.54 -8.56
C SER A 42 -4.67 10.48 -8.78
N VAL A 43 -5.93 10.93 -8.81
CA VAL A 43 -7.08 10.09 -9.11
C VAL A 43 -7.69 10.58 -10.42
N LYS A 44 -7.81 9.68 -11.39
CA LYS A 44 -8.40 9.98 -12.69
C LYS A 44 -9.22 8.78 -13.16
N ASP A 45 -10.46 9.03 -13.56
CA ASP A 45 -11.38 8.01 -14.11
C ASP A 45 -11.54 6.78 -13.19
N GLY A 46 -11.49 6.99 -11.86
CA GLY A 46 -11.59 5.92 -10.86
C GLY A 46 -10.28 5.19 -10.54
N TYR A 47 -9.17 5.53 -11.22
CA TYR A 47 -7.85 4.96 -10.97
C TYR A 47 -6.98 5.91 -10.16
N ILE A 48 -6.22 5.35 -9.22
CA ILE A 48 -5.17 6.05 -8.49
C ILE A 48 -3.80 5.75 -9.11
N SER A 49 -2.97 6.78 -9.24
CA SER A 49 -1.59 6.68 -9.74
C SER A 49 -0.67 7.66 -9.00
N ALA A 50 0.65 7.44 -9.09
CA ALA A 50 1.64 8.43 -8.66
C ALA A 50 2.20 9.19 -9.88
N ASN A 51 2.36 10.50 -9.75
CA ASN A 51 2.75 11.38 -10.82
C ASN A 51 4.25 11.28 -11.08
N GLY A 52 4.63 10.49 -12.09
CA GLY A 52 6.00 10.39 -12.56
C GLY A 52 6.90 9.46 -11.74
N THR A 53 6.33 8.76 -10.76
CA THR A 53 6.98 7.70 -9.97
C THR A 53 6.15 6.43 -9.99
N THR A 54 6.70 5.33 -9.51
CA THR A 54 5.92 4.17 -9.08
C THR A 54 4.97 4.54 -7.95
N LEU A 55 3.83 3.84 -7.89
CA LEU A 55 2.78 4.08 -6.91
C LEU A 55 3.01 3.33 -5.57
N GLY A 56 3.72 2.19 -5.60
CA GLY A 56 3.76 1.28 -4.46
C GLY A 56 2.42 0.56 -4.20
N GLY A 57 1.58 0.43 -5.25
CA GLY A 57 0.31 -0.30 -5.14
C GLY A 57 0.51 -1.78 -4.80
N ASP A 58 1.53 -2.38 -5.42
CA ASP A 58 2.13 -3.66 -5.01
C ASP A 58 3.25 -3.36 -3.99
N ASP A 59 3.11 -3.70 -2.71
CA ASP A 59 1.93 -4.32 -2.06
C ASP A 59 1.28 -3.44 -0.98
N GLY A 60 1.44 -2.13 -1.14
CA GLY A 60 0.83 -1.14 -0.26
C GLY A 60 -0.69 -1.28 -0.16
N ILE A 61 -1.38 -1.79 -1.19
CA ILE A 61 -2.82 -2.05 -1.13
C ILE A 61 -3.16 -3.22 -0.22
N ALA A 62 -2.41 -4.33 -0.22
CA ALA A 62 -2.69 -5.43 0.70
C ALA A 62 -2.42 -5.02 2.15
N VAL A 63 -1.37 -4.25 2.40
CA VAL A 63 -1.08 -3.69 3.73
C VAL A 63 -2.22 -2.78 4.18
N ALA A 64 -2.71 -1.88 3.32
CA ALA A 64 -3.85 -1.02 3.63
C ALA A 64 -5.13 -1.82 3.91
N TYR A 65 -5.40 -2.86 3.11
CA TYR A 65 -6.56 -3.73 3.29
C TYR A 65 -6.49 -4.53 4.60
N ALA A 66 -5.31 -4.99 5.00
CA ALA A 66 -5.12 -5.72 6.26
C ALA A 66 -5.31 -4.84 7.51
N LEU A 67 -5.16 -3.51 7.38
CA LEU A 67 -5.32 -2.54 8.47
C LEU A 67 -6.73 -1.95 8.57
N ALA A 68 -7.52 -2.00 7.50
CA ALA A 68 -8.88 -1.46 7.43
C ALA A 68 -9.86 -2.17 8.40
#